data_AF-A0A963MKM7-F1
#
_entry.id   AF-A0A963MKM7-F1
#
_cell.length_a   1.000
_cell.length_b   1.000
_cell.length_c   1.000
_cell.angle_alpha   90.00
_cell.angle_beta   90.00
_cell.angle_gamma   90.00
#
_symmetry.space_group_name_H-M   'P 1'
#
loop_
_entity.id
_entity.type
_entity.pdbx_description
1 polymer ?
#
loop_
_entity_poly.entity_id
_entity_poly.type
_entity_poly.pdbx_seq_one_letter_code
_entity_poly.pdbx_strand_id
1 'polypeptide(L)'
;MSDNGSGFWAKLKRPSVKYSLLTLLSVGFVAGILFWGGFNTGMEATNTLEFCIGCHEMENNVYQEYKKTIHYSNRTGVRAYCSDCHVPKDWTHKMMRKIQASQELYGKLMGTISTREKFEAKRLELATHEWERMKASDSRECRN
;
A
#
# COMPACT_ATOMS: atom_id res chain seq x y z
N MET A 1 -21.68 -33.16 -23.45
CA MET A 1 -21.20 -31.76 -23.51
C MET A 1 -19.78 -31.81 -24.02
N SER A 2 -19.56 -31.34 -25.25
CA SER A 2 -18.28 -31.50 -25.96
C SER A 2 -17.21 -30.59 -25.37
N ASP A 3 -16.10 -31.19 -24.93
CA ASP A 3 -14.87 -30.48 -24.56
C ASP A 3 -14.29 -29.78 -25.78
N ASN A 4 -14.47 -28.45 -25.83
CA ASN A 4 -13.88 -27.62 -26.86
C ASN A 4 -12.42 -27.31 -26.47
N GLY A 5 -11.51 -28.23 -26.80
CA GLY A 5 -10.08 -28.18 -26.51
C GLY A 5 -9.27 -27.13 -27.28
N SER A 6 -9.78 -25.91 -27.44
CA SER A 6 -9.12 -24.80 -28.15
C SER A 6 -9.08 -23.49 -27.33
N GLY A 7 -8.97 -23.60 -26.00
CA GLY A 7 -8.84 -22.44 -25.12
C GLY A 7 -7.46 -21.75 -25.19
N PHE A 8 -7.42 -20.47 -24.82
CA PHE A 8 -6.19 -19.69 -24.59
C PHE A 8 -5.12 -20.46 -23.78
N TRP A 9 -5.57 -21.22 -22.78
CA TRP A 9 -4.73 -22.11 -21.97
C TRP A 9 -4.02 -23.21 -22.77
N ALA A 10 -4.66 -23.75 -23.82
CA ALA A 10 -4.05 -24.75 -24.70
C ALA A 10 -2.98 -24.13 -25.62
N LYS A 11 -3.10 -22.83 -25.95
CA LYS A 11 -2.05 -22.10 -26.69
C LYS A 11 -0.85 -21.79 -25.81
N LEU A 12 -1.06 -21.41 -24.54
CA LEU A 12 0.03 -21.11 -23.59
C LEU A 12 0.87 -22.34 -23.21
N LYS A 13 0.27 -23.54 -23.15
CA LYS A 13 0.97 -24.79 -22.83
C LYS A 13 1.78 -25.39 -24.00
N ARG A 14 1.67 -24.83 -25.21
CA ARG A 14 2.41 -25.33 -26.38
C ARG A 14 3.85 -24.82 -26.35
N PRO A 15 4.86 -25.68 -26.56
CA PRO A 15 6.25 -25.26 -26.60
C PRO A 15 6.49 -24.27 -27.74
N SER A 16 7.34 -23.27 -27.49
CA SER A 16 7.68 -22.27 -28.50
C SER A 16 8.48 -22.93 -29.63
N VAL A 17 7.92 -22.91 -30.84
CA VAL A 17 8.60 -23.38 -32.06
C VAL A 17 9.51 -22.32 -32.68
N LYS A 18 9.43 -21.05 -32.22
CA LYS A 18 10.15 -19.91 -32.80
C LYS A 18 11.31 -19.38 -31.93
N TYR A 19 11.25 -19.58 -30.62
CA TYR A 19 12.24 -19.03 -29.67
C TYR A 19 12.92 -20.15 -28.91
N SER A 20 14.24 -20.08 -28.77
CA SER A 20 15.01 -21.01 -27.95
C SER A 20 14.58 -20.94 -26.49
N LEU A 21 14.64 -22.08 -25.78
CA LEU A 21 14.40 -22.15 -24.35
C LEU A 21 15.27 -21.16 -23.58
N LEU A 22 16.54 -21.00 -23.99
CA LEU A 22 17.47 -20.04 -23.37
C LEU A 22 16.96 -18.60 -23.52
N THR A 23 16.47 -18.21 -24.70
CA THR A 23 15.93 -16.87 -24.94
C THR A 23 14.70 -16.60 -24.07
N LEU A 24 13.79 -17.58 -23.97
CA LEU A 24 12.58 -17.44 -23.16
C LEU A 24 12.90 -17.30 -21.67
N LEU A 25 13.82 -18.11 -21.16
CA LEU A 25 14.26 -18.06 -19.76
C LEU A 25 14.98 -16.74 -19.46
N SER A 26 15.89 -16.30 -20.32
CA SER A 26 16.60 -15.02 -20.14
C SER A 26 15.65 -13.83 -20.14
N VAL A 27 14.71 -13.77 -21.08
CA VAL A 27 13.70 -12.70 -21.13
C VAL A 27 12.79 -12.74 -19.91
N GLY A 28 12.30 -13.92 -19.53
CA GLY A 28 11.47 -14.08 -18.33
C GLY A 28 12.18 -13.68 -17.04
N PHE A 29 13.46 -14.01 -16.91
CA PHE A 29 14.28 -13.64 -15.76
C PHE A 29 14.50 -12.13 -15.68
N VAL A 30 14.88 -11.48 -16.78
CA VAL A 30 15.04 -10.02 -16.84
C VAL A 30 13.72 -9.31 -16.54
N ALA A 31 12.62 -9.76 -17.17
CA ALA A 31 11.29 -9.22 -16.88
C ALA A 31 10.90 -9.40 -15.41
N GLY A 32 11.22 -10.55 -14.80
CA GLY A 32 10.99 -10.83 -13.39
C GLY A 32 11.75 -9.89 -12.47
N ILE A 33 13.04 -9.62 -12.74
CA ILE A 33 13.84 -8.66 -11.96
C ILE A 33 13.26 -7.26 -12.06
N LEU A 34 12.94 -6.81 -13.28
CA LEU A 34 12.37 -5.48 -13.51
C LEU A 34 11.03 -5.32 -12.79
N PHE A 35 10.17 -6.33 -12.88
CA PHE A 35 8.88 -6.34 -12.18
C PHE A 35 9.06 -6.32 -10.67
N TRP A 36 9.90 -7.21 -10.12
CA TRP A 36 10.15 -7.29 -8.68
C TRP A 36 10.74 -5.99 -8.13
N GLY A 37 11.75 -5.45 -8.80
CA GLY A 37 12.39 -4.18 -8.44
C GLY A 37 11.40 -3.02 -8.53
N GLY A 38 10.68 -2.90 -9.65
CA GLY A 38 9.67 -1.85 -9.84
C GLY A 38 8.54 -1.91 -8.81
N PHE A 39 8.03 -3.12 -8.54
CA PHE A 39 6.98 -3.33 -7.55
C PHE A 39 7.43 -2.90 -6.14
N ASN A 40 8.60 -3.35 -5.68
CA ASN A 40 9.09 -3.01 -4.34
C ASN A 40 9.45 -1.51 -4.23
N THR A 41 9.98 -0.91 -5.28
CA THR A 41 10.22 0.54 -5.33
C THR A 41 8.90 1.32 -5.24
N GLY A 42 7.87 0.92 -5.98
CA GLY A 42 6.54 1.54 -5.87
C GLY A 42 5.92 1.36 -4.48
N MET A 43 6.07 0.16 -3.91
CA MET A 43 5.63 -0.12 -2.55
C MET A 43 6.30 0.81 -1.53
N GLU A 44 7.58 1.09 -1.68
CA GLU A 44 8.32 1.98 -0.77
C GLU A 44 7.99 3.46 -1.02
N ALA A 45 7.83 3.87 -2.27
CA ALA A 45 7.36 5.21 -2.63
C ALA A 45 6.00 5.53 -1.98
N THR A 46 5.09 4.54 -1.90
CA THR A 46 3.79 4.71 -1.23
C THR A 46 3.86 4.67 0.31
N ASN A 47 5.05 4.54 0.89
CA ASN A 47 5.28 4.62 2.34
C ASN A 47 5.95 5.95 2.75
N THR A 48 6.25 6.84 1.81
CA THR A 48 6.88 8.12 2.15
C THR A 48 5.86 9.12 2.69
N LEU A 49 6.36 10.13 3.41
CA LEU A 49 5.53 11.20 3.93
C LEU A 49 4.81 11.95 2.80
N GLU A 50 5.51 12.22 1.69
CA GLU A 50 4.99 12.94 0.53
C GLU A 50 3.80 12.22 -0.09
N PHE A 51 3.84 10.88 -0.16
CA PHE A 51 2.71 10.10 -0.63
C PHE A 51 1.53 10.18 0.35
N CYS A 52 1.79 10.00 1.66
CA CYS A 52 0.74 10.05 2.68
C CYS A 52 0.00 11.40 2.70
N ILE A 53 0.72 12.50 2.49
CA ILE A 53 0.13 13.85 2.45
C ILE A 53 -0.23 14.31 1.04
N GLY A 54 -0.09 13.47 0.01
CA GLY A 54 -0.49 13.80 -1.35
C GLY A 54 -2.00 13.96 -1.53
N CYS A 55 -2.78 13.47 -0.56
CA CYS A 55 -4.21 13.69 -0.48
C CYS A 55 -4.53 14.86 0.46
N HIS A 56 -5.35 15.79 -0.01
CA HIS A 56 -5.76 16.97 0.77
C HIS A 56 -6.47 16.61 2.09
N GLU A 57 -7.13 15.45 2.16
CA GLU A 57 -7.75 14.93 3.38
C GLU A 57 -6.74 14.63 4.48
N MET A 58 -5.55 14.16 4.13
CA MET A 58 -4.47 13.92 5.10
C MET A 58 -3.67 15.20 5.33
N GLU A 59 -3.35 15.95 4.28
CA GLU A 59 -2.54 17.17 4.34
C GLU A 59 -3.19 18.27 5.19
N ASN A 60 -4.47 18.56 4.97
CA ASN A 60 -5.16 19.67 5.63
C ASN A 60 -5.61 19.32 7.05
N ASN A 61 -5.66 18.03 7.38
CA ASN A 61 -6.16 17.54 8.66
C ASN A 61 -5.01 16.93 9.50
N VAL A 62 -4.84 15.61 9.41
CA VAL A 62 -3.97 14.83 10.29
C VAL A 62 -2.52 15.31 10.23
N TYR A 63 -2.03 15.72 9.07
CA TYR A 63 -0.67 16.25 8.94
C TYR A 63 -0.43 17.53 9.74
N GLN A 64 -1.42 18.44 9.78
CA GLN A 64 -1.31 19.69 10.55
C GLN A 64 -1.24 19.43 12.06
N GLU A 65 -1.89 18.36 12.52
CA GLU A 65 -1.87 17.91 13.91
C GLU A 65 -0.56 17.20 14.23
N TYR A 66 -0.14 16.28 13.36
CA TYR A 66 1.14 15.56 13.46
C TYR A 66 2.34 16.50 13.63
N LYS A 67 2.37 17.62 12.88
CA LYS A 67 3.43 18.65 13.00
C LYS A 67 3.60 19.24 14.41
N LYS A 68 2.54 19.17 15.23
CA LYS A 68 2.53 19.68 16.62
C LYS A 68 2.94 18.62 17.64
N THR A 69 3.26 17.40 17.20
CA THR A 69 3.58 16.27 18.07
C THR A 69 5.09 16.01 18.17
N ILE A 70 5.47 15.22 19.19
CA ILE A 70 6.84 14.72 19.36
C ILE A 70 7.32 13.83 18.20
N HIS A 71 6.41 13.24 17.44
CA HIS A 71 6.77 12.39 16.30
C HIS A 71 7.33 13.22 15.13
N TYR A 72 6.91 14.48 15.00
CA TYR A 72 7.42 15.40 13.98
C TYR A 72 8.71 16.13 14.40
N SER A 73 8.75 16.60 15.65
CA SER A 73 9.89 17.35 16.21
C SER A 73 10.20 16.85 17.62
N ASN A 74 11.40 16.30 17.80
CA ASN A 74 11.88 15.84 19.10
C ASN A 74 13.38 16.11 19.27
N ARG A 75 13.83 15.96 20.52
CA ARG A 75 15.22 16.21 20.95
C ARG A 75 16.27 15.29 20.32
N THR A 76 15.87 14.13 19.80
CA THR A 76 16.81 13.12 19.26
C THR A 76 17.08 13.29 17.78
N GLY A 77 16.27 14.09 17.07
CA GLY A 77 16.35 14.27 15.62
C GLY A 77 15.78 13.10 14.80
N VAL A 78 15.40 11.98 15.42
CA VAL A 78 14.75 10.84 14.74
C VAL A 78 13.28 11.13 14.55
N ARG A 79 12.81 11.20 13.31
CA ARG A 79 11.39 11.46 12.98
C ARG A 79 10.68 10.15 12.62
N ALA A 80 9.53 9.92 13.24
CA ALA A 80 8.63 8.84 12.85
C ALA A 80 7.67 9.35 11.78
N TYR A 81 7.65 8.72 10.61
CA TYR A 81 6.74 9.00 9.53
C TYR A 81 5.41 8.27 9.69
N CYS A 82 4.44 8.59 8.84
CA CYS A 82 3.12 7.97 8.87
C CYS A 82 3.20 6.44 8.74
N SER A 83 4.08 5.96 7.85
CA SER A 83 4.29 4.53 7.59
C SER A 83 4.90 3.77 8.76
N ASP A 84 5.73 4.43 9.58
CA ASP A 84 6.34 3.81 10.77
C ASP A 84 5.30 3.38 11.82
N CYS A 85 4.07 3.90 11.73
CA CYS A 85 2.97 3.51 12.63
C CYS A 85 1.76 2.91 11.90
N HIS A 86 1.48 3.29 10.65
CA HIS A 86 0.30 2.83 9.91
C HIS A 86 0.57 1.69 8.92
N VAL A 87 1.83 1.38 8.61
CA VAL A 87 2.20 0.35 7.62
C VAL A 87 3.11 -0.70 8.26
N PRO A 88 2.70 -1.99 8.28
CA PRO A 88 3.55 -3.06 8.80
C PRO A 88 4.85 -3.18 8.00
N LYS A 89 5.94 -3.52 8.70
CA LYS A 89 7.25 -3.70 8.08
C LYS A 89 7.36 -5.03 7.35
N ASP A 90 6.82 -6.10 7.95
CA ASP A 90 6.84 -7.43 7.36
C ASP A 90 5.95 -7.51 6.12
N TRP A 91 6.38 -8.33 5.15
CA TRP A 91 5.77 -8.36 3.83
C TRP A 91 4.29 -8.75 3.87
N THR A 92 3.94 -9.80 4.61
CA THR A 92 2.57 -10.35 4.64
C THR A 92 1.58 -9.32 5.15
N HIS A 93 1.87 -8.70 6.30
CA HIS A 93 0.95 -7.73 6.87
C HIS A 93 0.96 -6.40 6.12
N LYS A 94 2.11 -5.99 5.55
CA LYS A 94 2.19 -4.84 4.65
C LYS A 94 1.23 -5.01 3.47
N MET A 95 1.26 -6.17 2.82
CA MET A 95 0.38 -6.47 1.68
C MET A 95 -1.09 -6.46 2.09
N MET A 96 -1.44 -7.11 3.21
CA MET A 96 -2.82 -7.09 3.72
C MET A 96 -3.30 -5.66 3.99
N ARG A 97 -2.48 -4.81 4.64
CA ARG A 97 -2.84 -3.42 4.93
C ARG A 97 -3.02 -2.59 3.67
N LYS A 98 -2.17 -2.78 2.65
CA LYS A 98 -2.30 -2.06 1.38
C LYS A 98 -3.53 -2.49 0.58
N ILE A 99 -3.94 -3.76 0.67
CA ILE A 99 -5.22 -4.21 0.11
C ILE A 99 -6.38 -3.54 0.86
N GLN A 100 -6.35 -3.53 2.20
CA GLN A 100 -7.38 -2.84 3.00
C GLN A 100 -7.41 -1.32 2.72
N ALA A 101 -6.26 -0.69 2.51
CA ALA A 101 -6.14 0.73 2.16
C ALA A 101 -6.86 1.11 0.87
N SER A 102 -7.13 0.15 -0.03
CA SER A 102 -7.92 0.43 -1.24
C SER A 102 -9.33 0.98 -0.92
N GLN A 103 -9.87 0.70 0.28
CA GLN A 103 -11.11 1.29 0.76
C GLN A 103 -11.01 2.81 0.99
N GLU A 104 -9.81 3.32 1.35
CA GLU A 104 -9.57 4.75 1.49
C GLU A 104 -9.63 5.45 0.13
N LEU A 105 -9.14 4.79 -0.93
CA LEU A 105 -9.28 5.28 -2.31
C LEU A 105 -10.74 5.28 -2.76
N TYR A 106 -11.51 4.26 -2.39
CA TYR A 106 -12.96 4.27 -2.64
C TYR A 106 -13.65 5.42 -1.89
N GLY A 107 -13.33 5.64 -0.62
CA GLY A 107 -13.82 6.78 0.17
C GLY A 107 -13.46 8.13 -0.44
N LYS A 108 -12.25 8.27 -1.00
CA LYS A 108 -11.79 9.44 -1.75
C LYS A 108 -12.66 9.67 -2.98
N LEU A 109 -12.88 8.63 -3.80
CA LEU A 109 -13.73 8.71 -5.00
C LEU A 109 -15.18 9.10 -4.66
N MET A 110 -15.70 8.58 -3.54
CA MET A 110 -17.04 8.90 -3.04
C MET A 110 -17.11 10.22 -2.26
N GLY A 111 -15.98 10.87 -1.99
CA GLY A 111 -15.90 12.13 -1.25
C GLY A 111 -16.43 12.06 0.18
N THR A 112 -16.26 10.92 0.87
CA THR A 112 -16.85 10.67 2.20
C THR A 112 -16.24 11.55 3.30
N ILE A 113 -15.01 12.01 3.11
CA ILE A 113 -14.27 12.93 4.02
C ILE A 113 -13.61 14.08 3.26
N SER A 114 -14.18 14.50 2.14
CA SER A 114 -13.55 15.45 1.21
C SER A 114 -13.39 16.88 1.73
N THR A 115 -14.06 17.25 2.83
CA THR A 115 -13.97 18.58 3.48
C THR A 115 -13.64 18.41 4.96
N ARG A 116 -13.20 19.48 5.62
CA ARG A 116 -12.91 19.45 7.07
C ARG A 116 -14.13 19.02 7.87
N GLU A 117 -15.31 19.53 7.53
CA GLU A 117 -16.56 19.23 8.22
C GLU A 117 -16.92 17.75 8.09
N LYS A 118 -16.80 17.18 6.89
CA LYS A 118 -17.03 15.75 6.66
C LYS A 118 -16.00 14.88 7.38
N PHE A 119 -14.73 15.29 7.38
CA PHE A 119 -13.68 14.60 8.10
C PHE A 119 -13.97 14.60 9.61
N GLU A 120 -14.28 15.76 10.19
CA GLU A 120 -14.62 15.90 11.61
C GLU A 120 -15.85 15.08 12.00
N ALA A 121 -16.89 15.05 11.14
CA ALA A 121 -18.08 14.23 11.36
C ALA A 121 -17.77 12.73 11.46
N LYS A 122 -16.74 12.25 10.76
CA LYS A 122 -16.28 10.85 10.78
C LYS A 122 -15.05 10.61 11.64
N ARG A 123 -14.49 11.64 12.26
CA ARG A 123 -13.16 11.58 12.88
C ARG A 123 -13.07 10.49 13.94
N LEU A 124 -14.07 10.42 14.83
CA LEU A 124 -14.09 9.45 15.90
C LEU A 124 -14.24 8.01 15.37
N GLU A 125 -15.10 7.81 14.36
CA GLU A 125 -15.27 6.52 13.68
C GLU A 125 -13.94 6.04 13.08
N LEU A 126 -13.30 6.90 12.28
CA LEU A 126 -12.03 6.58 11.63
C LEU A 126 -10.89 6.34 12.65
N ALA A 127 -10.80 7.17 13.69
CA ALA A 127 -9.82 6.99 14.75
C ALA A 127 -10.04 5.68 15.52
N THR A 128 -11.30 5.30 15.76
CA THR A 128 -11.65 4.06 16.45
C THR A 128 -11.18 2.85 15.66
N HIS A 129 -11.39 2.82 14.34
CA HIS A 129 -10.88 1.74 13.48
C HIS A 129 -9.35 1.61 13.59
N GLU A 130 -8.61 2.73 13.59
CA GLU A 130 -7.16 2.69 13.73
C GLU A 130 -6.72 2.21 15.12
N TRP A 131 -7.38 2.66 16.18
CA TRP A 131 -7.10 2.24 17.55
C TRP A 131 -7.39 0.76 17.78
N GLU A 132 -8.52 0.26 17.26
CA GLU A 132 -8.87 -1.16 17.33
C GLU A 132 -7.82 -2.00 16.60
N ARG A 133 -7.39 -1.59 15.40
CA ARG A 133 -6.32 -2.29 14.68
C ARG A 133 -5.02 -2.29 15.47
N MET A 134 -4.57 -1.13 15.94
CA MET A 134 -3.32 -1.05 16.71
C MET A 134 -3.37 -1.90 17.98
N LYS A 135 -4.51 -1.94 18.67
CA LYS A 135 -4.69 -2.84 19.83
C LYS A 135 -4.64 -4.32 19.43
N ALA A 136 -5.32 -4.70 18.35
CA ALA A 136 -5.38 -6.07 17.88
C ALA A 136 -4.01 -6.58 17.37
N SER A 137 -3.19 -5.70 16.80
CA SER A 137 -1.82 -6.02 16.35
C SER A 137 -0.75 -5.79 17.42
N ASP A 138 -1.14 -5.42 18.65
CA ASP A 138 -0.23 -5.02 19.74
C ASP A 138 0.79 -3.95 19.29
N SER A 139 0.32 -2.99 18.49
CA SER A 139 1.11 -1.91 17.88
C SER A 139 2.36 -2.40 17.16
N ARG A 140 2.32 -3.59 16.54
CA ARG A 140 3.45 -4.20 15.82
C ARG A 140 4.17 -3.21 14.90
N GLU A 141 3.41 -2.37 14.19
CA GLU A 141 3.93 -1.42 13.21
C GLU A 141 4.93 -0.43 13.86
N CYS A 142 4.59 0.03 15.07
CA CYS A 142 5.42 0.91 15.88
C CYS A 142 6.56 0.18 16.61
N ARG A 143 6.53 -1.16 16.61
CA ARG A 143 7.54 -2.03 17.22
C ARG A 143 8.50 -2.51 16.13
N ASN A 144 9.59 -3.14 16.56
CA ASN A 144 10.68 -3.50 15.65
C ASN A 144 10.23 -4.50 14.58
#